data_AF-A0A091CPN6-F1
#
_entry.id   AF-A0A091CPN6-F1
#
_cell.length_a   1.000
_cell.length_b   1.000
_cell.length_c   1.000
_cell.angle_alpha   90.00
_cell.angle_beta   90.00
_cell.angle_gamma   90.00
#
_symmetry.space_group_name_H-M   'P 1'
#
loop_
_entity.id
_entity.type
_entity.pdbx_description
1 polymer ?
#
loop_
_entity_poly.entity_id
_entity_poly.type
_entity_poly.pdbx_seq_one_letter_code
_entity_poly.pdbx_strand_id
1 'polypeptide(L)'
;MKPRAGTEIRFSELPTQMFPAGATPAEITRHSMDLSYALETVLSKQFPSSPQDVIGELQFAFVCFSLGNVYEAFEHWKQLLNLLCRSEAAMVKHHTLYINLISILYHQLACSIAVDPTLRKKAEKFQAHVTKKFPWDFASEPEDCAPVMVELPEGIETG
;
A
#
# COMPACT_ATOMS: atom_id res chain seq x y z
N MET A 1 -9.83 -23.29 -10.59
CA MET A 1 -11.29 -23.10 -10.41
C MET A 1 -11.70 -21.86 -11.17
N LYS A 2 -12.84 -21.87 -11.88
CA LYS A 2 -13.41 -20.62 -12.40
C LYS A 2 -14.11 -19.90 -11.23
N PRO A 3 -13.84 -18.60 -10.99
CA PRO A 3 -14.50 -17.86 -9.91
C PRO A 3 -16.02 -17.89 -10.11
N ARG A 4 -16.77 -18.05 -9.02
CA ARG A 4 -18.23 -17.91 -9.05
C ARG A 4 -18.55 -16.43 -9.09
N ALA A 5 -19.53 -16.03 -9.89
CA ALA A 5 -19.94 -14.62 -9.98
C ALA A 5 -20.27 -14.07 -8.57
N GLY A 6 -19.67 -12.92 -8.23
CA GLY A 6 -19.79 -12.29 -6.91
C GLY A 6 -18.78 -12.78 -5.87
N THR A 7 -17.89 -13.71 -6.22
CA THR A 7 -16.77 -14.15 -5.36
C THR A 7 -15.41 -13.75 -5.90
N GLU A 8 -15.36 -13.11 -7.08
CA GLU A 8 -14.13 -12.57 -7.62
C GLU A 8 -13.55 -11.46 -6.74
N ILE A 9 -12.25 -11.52 -6.50
CA ILE A 9 -11.51 -10.41 -5.91
C ILE A 9 -11.43 -9.30 -6.95
N ARG A 10 -11.82 -8.08 -6.57
CA ARG A 10 -11.86 -6.92 -7.48
C ARG A 10 -10.81 -5.91 -7.05
N PHE A 11 -9.60 -6.09 -7.56
CA PHE A 11 -8.52 -5.12 -7.41
C PHE A 11 -8.74 -3.89 -8.29
N SER A 12 -8.13 -2.77 -7.91
CA SER A 12 -8.12 -1.57 -8.73
C SER A 12 -7.37 -1.81 -10.03
N GLU A 13 -7.89 -1.24 -11.12
CA GLU A 13 -7.20 -1.29 -12.40
C GLU A 13 -6.00 -0.36 -12.37
N LEU A 14 -4.80 -0.93 -12.49
CA LEU A 14 -3.57 -0.17 -12.61
C LEU A 14 -3.37 0.29 -14.05
N PRO A 15 -2.82 1.50 -14.27
CA PRO A 15 -2.63 2.05 -15.59
C PRO A 15 -1.71 1.14 -16.40
N THR A 16 -2.07 0.91 -17.65
CA THR A 16 -1.18 0.25 -18.63
C THR A 16 -0.27 1.26 -19.32
N GLN A 17 -0.69 2.52 -19.38
CA GLN A 17 0.07 3.64 -19.93
C GLN A 17 0.52 4.58 -18.80
N MET A 18 1.83 4.73 -18.65
CA MET A 18 2.46 5.50 -17.56
C MET A 18 2.63 6.99 -17.85
N PHE A 19 2.21 7.46 -19.03
CA PHE A 19 2.43 8.81 -19.52
C PHE A 19 1.13 9.38 -20.12
N PRO A 20 0.97 10.71 -20.21
CA PRO A 20 -0.21 11.33 -20.80
C PRO A 20 -0.35 11.02 -22.30
N ALA A 21 -1.60 11.02 -22.79
CA ALA A 21 -1.86 10.81 -24.21
C ALA A 21 -1.23 11.93 -25.05
N GLY A 22 -0.53 11.56 -26.13
CA GLY A 22 0.17 12.53 -26.99
C GLY A 22 1.51 13.03 -26.44
N ALA A 23 2.06 12.39 -25.41
CA ALA A 23 3.37 12.73 -24.87
C ALA A 23 4.48 12.63 -25.93
N THR A 24 5.39 13.59 -25.91
CA THR A 24 6.63 13.56 -26.70
C THR A 24 7.55 12.44 -26.20
N PRO A 25 8.52 11.96 -27.01
CA PRO A 25 9.46 10.92 -26.58
C PRO A 25 10.24 11.28 -25.30
N ALA A 26 10.55 12.56 -25.10
CA ALA A 26 11.20 13.06 -23.89
C ALA A 26 10.28 12.94 -22.66
N GLU A 27 9.01 13.30 -22.80
CA GLU A 27 8.00 13.16 -21.75
C GLU A 27 7.69 11.70 -21.43
N ILE A 28 7.60 10.83 -22.45
CA ILE A 28 7.45 9.38 -22.26
C ILE A 28 8.60 8.86 -21.41
N THR A 29 9.84 9.23 -21.74
CA THR A 29 11.02 8.81 -20.99
C THR A 29 10.96 9.33 -19.55
N ARG A 30 10.62 10.61 -19.37
CA ARG A 30 10.46 11.22 -18.04
C ARG A 30 9.45 10.47 -17.17
N HIS A 31 8.24 10.27 -17.68
CA HIS A 31 7.17 9.57 -16.97
C HIS A 31 7.41 8.06 -16.82
N SER A 32 8.29 7.47 -17.63
CA SER A 32 8.72 6.07 -17.45
C SER A 32 9.81 5.93 -16.41
N MET A 33 10.61 6.97 -16.15
CA MET A 33 11.62 6.99 -15.09
C MET A 33 10.98 7.25 -13.72
N ASP A 34 10.02 8.19 -13.67
CA ASP A 34 9.24 8.54 -12.48
C ASP A 34 7.75 8.30 -12.73
N LEU A 35 7.19 7.29 -12.04
CA LEU A 35 5.81 6.88 -12.18
C LEU A 35 4.83 7.77 -11.40
N SER A 36 5.27 8.88 -10.83
CA SER A 36 4.42 9.79 -10.03
C SER A 36 3.15 10.20 -10.75
N TYR A 37 3.21 10.49 -12.05
CA TYR A 37 2.02 10.79 -12.85
C TYR A 37 1.01 9.63 -12.89
N ALA A 38 1.52 8.41 -13.06
CA ALA A 38 0.69 7.20 -13.10
C ALA A 38 0.08 6.93 -11.72
N LEU A 39 0.85 7.09 -10.64
CA LEU A 39 0.34 6.95 -9.27
C LEU A 39 -0.75 7.97 -8.98
N GLU A 40 -0.55 9.24 -9.30
CA GLU A 40 -1.56 10.30 -9.14
C GLU A 40 -2.85 10.00 -9.93
N THR A 41 -2.70 9.42 -11.12
CA THR A 41 -3.85 8.97 -11.92
C THR A 41 -4.62 7.83 -11.23
N VAL A 42 -3.92 6.89 -10.60
CA VAL A 42 -4.56 5.82 -9.80
C VAL A 42 -5.26 6.39 -8.58
N LEU A 43 -4.57 7.22 -7.80
CA LEU A 43 -5.11 7.81 -6.58
C LEU A 43 -6.38 8.62 -6.87
N SER A 44 -6.35 9.47 -7.91
CA SER A 44 -7.51 10.27 -8.28
C SER A 44 -8.70 9.48 -8.82
N LYS A 45 -8.46 8.37 -9.54
CA LYS A 45 -9.55 7.57 -10.15
C LYS A 45 -10.11 6.51 -9.23
N GLN A 46 -9.24 5.79 -8.53
CA GLN A 46 -9.60 4.59 -7.76
C GLN A 46 -9.77 4.89 -6.28
N PHE A 47 -9.08 5.91 -5.75
CA PHE A 47 -9.06 6.24 -4.32
C PHE A 47 -9.40 7.72 -4.06
N PRO A 48 -10.56 8.21 -4.55
CA PRO A 48 -10.89 9.63 -4.50
C PRO A 48 -11.11 10.16 -3.07
N SER A 49 -11.46 9.29 -2.13
CA SER A 49 -11.72 9.65 -0.72
C SER A 49 -10.41 9.88 0.04
N SER A 50 -9.47 8.95 -0.05
CA SER A 50 -8.19 9.03 0.63
C SER A 50 -7.07 8.34 -0.16
N PRO A 51 -5.92 9.01 -0.38
CA PRO A 51 -4.74 8.36 -0.92
C PRO A 51 -4.26 7.16 -0.10
N GLN A 52 -4.59 7.10 1.20
CA GLN A 52 -4.22 5.97 2.08
C GLN A 52 -4.94 4.68 1.70
N ASP A 53 -6.07 4.74 0.99
CA ASP A 53 -6.84 3.55 0.63
C ASP A 53 -6.05 2.59 -0.28
N VAL A 54 -5.08 3.11 -1.06
CA VAL A 54 -4.16 2.28 -1.85
C VAL A 54 -3.31 1.36 -0.97
N ILE A 55 -3.00 1.78 0.26
CA ILE A 55 -2.27 0.98 1.24
C ILE A 55 -3.16 -0.13 1.78
N GLY A 56 -4.44 0.17 2.00
CA GLY A 56 -5.45 -0.84 2.35
C GLY A 56 -5.55 -1.91 1.26
N GLU A 57 -5.58 -1.51 -0.01
CA GLU A 57 -5.58 -2.46 -1.13
C GLU A 57 -4.28 -3.28 -1.21
N LEU A 58 -3.13 -2.65 -0.96
CA LEU A 58 -1.83 -3.34 -0.88
C LEU A 58 -1.82 -4.39 0.25
N GLN A 59 -2.33 -4.05 1.43
CA GLN A 59 -2.44 -4.98 2.57
C GLN A 59 -3.41 -6.12 2.28
N PHE A 60 -4.56 -5.81 1.69
CA PHE A 60 -5.55 -6.81 1.30
C PHE A 60 -4.98 -7.80 0.28
N ALA A 61 -4.30 -7.30 -0.76
CA ALA A 61 -3.59 -8.14 -1.72
C ALA A 61 -2.57 -9.05 -1.03
N PHE A 62 -1.82 -8.52 -0.05
CA PHE A 62 -0.87 -9.29 0.74
C PHE A 62 -1.51 -10.47 1.49
N VAL A 63 -2.62 -10.22 2.18
CA VAL A 63 -3.36 -11.26 2.91
C VAL A 63 -3.91 -12.31 1.94
N CYS A 64 -4.51 -11.90 0.83
CA CYS A 64 -5.06 -12.80 -0.19
C CYS A 64 -4.01 -13.73 -0.77
N PHE A 65 -2.81 -13.24 -1.09
CA PHE A 65 -1.77 -14.13 -1.62
C PHE A 65 -1.09 -14.95 -0.52
N SER A 66 -0.90 -14.40 0.69
CA SER A 66 -0.17 -15.09 1.76
C SER A 66 -0.98 -16.20 2.42
N LEU A 67 -2.28 -15.97 2.66
CA LEU A 67 -3.17 -16.95 3.29
C LEU A 67 -3.95 -17.75 2.25
N GLY A 68 -4.46 -17.06 1.22
CA GLY A 68 -5.30 -17.65 0.19
C GLY A 68 -4.52 -18.30 -0.97
N ASN A 69 -3.19 -18.16 -1.01
CA ASN A 69 -2.33 -18.60 -2.12
C ASN A 69 -2.82 -18.10 -3.50
N VAL A 70 -3.46 -16.93 -3.52
CA VAL A 70 -4.01 -16.31 -4.74
C VAL A 70 -2.86 -15.62 -5.50
N TYR A 71 -2.41 -16.23 -6.60
CA TYR A 71 -1.31 -15.71 -7.42
C TYR A 71 -1.59 -14.32 -7.99
N GLU A 72 -2.83 -14.07 -8.43
CA GLU A 72 -3.24 -12.75 -8.95
C GLU A 72 -3.05 -11.63 -7.91
N ALA A 73 -3.33 -11.91 -6.64
CA ALA A 73 -3.10 -10.97 -5.56
C ALA A 73 -1.60 -10.70 -5.31
N PHE A 74 -0.74 -11.69 -5.56
CA PHE A 74 0.71 -11.49 -5.48
C PHE A 74 1.23 -10.60 -6.61
N GLU A 75 0.76 -10.81 -7.85
CA GLU A 75 1.08 -9.92 -8.97
C GLU A 75 0.60 -8.49 -8.70
N HIS A 76 -0.64 -8.35 -8.22
CA HIS A 76 -1.19 -7.04 -7.89
C HIS A 76 -0.41 -6.32 -6.79
N TRP A 77 -0.05 -7.03 -5.70
CA TRP A 77 0.79 -6.48 -4.64
C TRP A 77 2.14 -5.97 -5.17
N LYS A 78 2.81 -6.74 -6.05
CA LYS A 78 4.06 -6.30 -6.68
C LYS A 78 3.87 -5.08 -7.56
N GLN A 79 2.78 -5.00 -8.32
CA GLN A 79 2.50 -3.88 -9.20
C GLN A 79 2.24 -2.59 -8.41
N LEU A 80 1.43 -2.66 -7.34
CA LEU A 80 1.23 -1.54 -6.42
C LEU A 80 2.54 -1.09 -5.77
N LEU A 81 3.35 -2.04 -5.28
CA LEU A 81 4.63 -1.74 -4.67
C LEU A 81 5.60 -1.08 -5.66
N ASN A 82 5.65 -1.56 -6.91
CA ASN A 82 6.45 -0.98 -7.98
C ASN A 82 6.01 0.46 -8.29
N LEU A 83 4.70 0.69 -8.40
CA LEU A 83 4.12 2.01 -8.66
C LEU A 83 4.48 3.01 -7.55
N LEU A 84 4.28 2.62 -6.29
CA LEU A 84 4.60 3.46 -5.13
C LEU A 84 6.10 3.77 -5.03
N CYS A 85 6.96 2.76 -5.15
CA CYS A 85 8.41 2.91 -4.99
C CYS A 85 9.11 3.66 -6.14
N ARG A 86 8.49 3.75 -7.31
CA ARG A 86 9.03 4.49 -8.48
C ARG A 86 8.42 5.87 -8.68
N SER A 87 7.67 6.36 -7.71
CA SER A 87 6.98 7.65 -7.77
C SER A 87 7.67 8.68 -6.86
N GLU A 88 8.82 9.19 -7.29
CA GLU A 88 9.67 10.07 -6.47
C GLU A 88 9.00 11.41 -6.16
N ALA A 89 8.43 12.07 -7.16
CA ALA A 89 7.73 13.34 -6.96
C ALA A 89 6.47 13.18 -6.08
N ALA A 90 5.77 12.05 -6.17
CA ALA A 90 4.59 11.77 -5.35
C ALA A 90 4.93 11.61 -3.85
N MET A 91 6.14 11.13 -3.53
CA MET A 91 6.61 11.00 -2.15
C MET A 91 6.64 12.33 -1.40
N VAL A 92 7.02 13.41 -2.08
CA VAL A 92 7.06 14.76 -1.49
C VAL A 92 5.65 15.25 -1.17
N LYS A 93 4.67 14.93 -2.02
CA LYS A 93 3.28 15.36 -1.88
C LYS A 93 2.49 14.52 -0.88
N HIS A 94 2.76 13.22 -0.82
CA HIS A 94 2.01 12.25 0.00
C HIS A 94 2.88 11.66 1.12
N HIS A 95 3.55 12.49 1.92
CA HIS A 95 4.50 12.01 2.93
C HIS A 95 3.91 10.92 3.86
N THR A 96 2.67 11.10 4.35
CA THR A 96 2.02 10.16 5.27
C THR A 96 1.78 8.80 4.61
N LEU A 97 1.51 8.78 3.30
CA LEU A 97 1.33 7.55 2.53
C LEU A 97 2.60 6.71 2.57
N TYR A 98 3.75 7.35 2.33
CA TYR A 98 5.04 6.68 2.29
C TYR A 98 5.53 6.28 3.68
N ILE A 99 5.22 7.08 4.71
CA ILE A 99 5.46 6.71 6.11
C ILE A 99 4.71 5.41 6.44
N ASN A 100 3.42 5.37 6.16
CA ASN A 100 2.61 4.18 6.42
C ASN A 100 3.08 2.98 5.57
N LEU A 101 3.42 3.19 4.30
CA LEU A 101 3.95 2.16 3.41
C LEU A 101 5.19 1.49 3.99
N ILE A 102 6.18 2.28 4.46
CA ILE A 102 7.42 1.74 5.02
C ILE A 102 7.12 0.87 6.24
N SER A 103 6.28 1.35 7.16
CA SER A 103 5.88 0.60 8.34
C SER A 103 5.17 -0.70 7.96
N ILE A 104 4.26 -0.67 7.00
CA ILE A 104 3.50 -1.85 6.58
C ILE A 104 4.38 -2.88 5.88
N LEU A 105 5.26 -2.45 4.97
CA LEU A 105 6.20 -3.34 4.29
C LEU A 105 7.13 -4.03 5.29
N TYR A 106 7.59 -3.30 6.31
CA TYR A 106 8.37 -3.90 7.38
C TYR A 106 7.60 -5.04 8.06
N HIS A 107 6.36 -4.81 8.50
CA HIS A 107 5.55 -5.83 9.17
C HIS A 107 5.22 -7.02 8.26
N GLN A 108 4.83 -6.76 7.00
CA GLN A 108 4.54 -7.80 6.01
C GLN A 108 5.74 -8.73 5.78
N LEU A 109 6.96 -8.17 5.69
CA LEU A 109 8.18 -8.93 5.45
C LEU A 109 8.75 -9.58 6.72
N ALA A 110 8.59 -8.96 7.89
CA ALA A 110 9.14 -9.46 9.15
C ALA A 110 8.28 -10.59 9.75
N CYS A 111 6.95 -10.46 9.69
CA CYS A 111 6.02 -11.41 10.30
C CYS A 111 5.63 -12.59 9.41
N SER A 112 5.89 -12.55 8.10
CA SER A 112 5.45 -13.64 7.22
C SER A 112 6.29 -14.91 7.44
N ILE A 113 5.56 -16.00 7.70
CA ILE A 113 6.10 -17.33 8.03
C ILE A 113 6.88 -17.92 6.84
N ALA A 114 6.58 -17.48 5.62
CA ALA A 114 7.19 -17.92 4.37
C ALA A 114 8.41 -17.10 3.92
N VAL A 115 8.79 -16.02 4.62
CA VAL A 115 9.90 -15.16 4.20
C VAL A 115 11.25 -15.77 4.60
N ASP A 116 12.15 -15.83 3.61
CA ASP A 116 13.53 -16.27 3.74
C ASP A 116 14.23 -15.63 4.97
N PRO A 117 14.95 -16.41 5.79
CA PRO A 117 15.62 -15.91 6.99
C PRO A 117 16.57 -14.74 6.73
N THR A 118 17.18 -14.66 5.54
CA THR A 118 18.08 -13.57 5.14
C THR A 118 17.32 -12.28 4.93
N LEU A 119 16.13 -12.36 4.33
CA LEU A 119 15.28 -11.19 4.09
C LEU A 119 14.72 -10.66 5.41
N ARG A 120 14.32 -11.54 6.33
CA ARG A 120 13.94 -11.16 7.70
C ARG A 120 15.07 -10.42 8.43
N LYS A 121 16.29 -10.95 8.38
CA LYS A 121 17.47 -10.30 8.97
C LYS A 121 17.80 -8.95 8.33
N LYS A 122 17.52 -8.77 7.03
CA LYS A 122 17.63 -7.46 6.36
C LYS A 122 16.57 -6.48 6.85
N ALA A 123 15.33 -6.93 7.03
CA ALA A 123 14.24 -6.11 7.57
C ALA A 123 14.55 -5.65 9.00
N GLU A 124 15.03 -6.55 9.88
CA GLU A 124 15.44 -6.22 11.25
C GLU A 124 16.57 -5.17 11.28
N LYS A 125 17.60 -5.35 10.43
CA LYS A 125 18.68 -4.36 10.30
C LYS A 125 18.19 -3.02 9.79
N PHE A 126 17.24 -3.04 8.86
CA PHE A 126 16.61 -1.84 8.34
C PHE A 126 15.84 -1.11 9.44
N GLN A 127 14.99 -1.80 10.20
CA GLN A 127 14.29 -1.24 11.36
C GLN A 127 15.27 -0.59 12.34
N ALA A 128 16.30 -1.32 12.76
CA ALA A 128 17.31 -0.81 13.69
C ALA A 128 18.03 0.44 13.15
N HIS A 129 18.31 0.49 11.84
CA HIS A 129 18.92 1.65 11.21
C HIS A 129 17.98 2.86 11.18
N VAL A 130 16.74 2.65 10.74
CA VAL A 130 15.76 3.72 10.54
C VAL A 130 15.29 4.29 11.88
N THR A 131 15.02 3.46 12.88
CA THR A 131 14.70 3.90 14.25
C THR A 131 15.86 4.67 14.88
N LYS A 132 17.12 4.26 14.66
CA LYS A 132 18.29 4.97 15.21
C LYS A 132 18.56 6.30 14.51
N LYS A 133 18.42 6.37 13.18
CA LYS A 133 18.83 7.52 12.37
C LYS A 133 17.73 8.58 12.22
N PHE A 134 16.47 8.16 12.18
CA PHE A 134 15.32 9.00 11.87
C PHE A 134 14.23 9.00 12.95
N PRO A 135 14.59 8.74 14.22
CA PRO A 135 13.69 8.41 15.33
C PRO A 135 12.37 7.70 14.96
N TRP A 136 12.41 6.78 14.01
CA TRP A 136 11.19 6.19 13.46
C TRP A 136 10.58 5.17 14.42
N ASP A 137 9.32 5.40 14.78
CA ASP A 137 8.53 4.47 15.55
C ASP A 137 7.72 3.56 14.61
N PHE A 138 8.03 2.27 14.60
CA PHE A 138 7.25 1.28 13.85
C PHE A 138 6.03 0.78 14.62
N ALA A 139 5.93 1.07 15.92
CA ALA A 139 4.83 0.64 16.78
C ALA A 139 3.71 1.69 16.91
N SER A 140 3.93 2.92 16.45
CA SER A 140 2.90 3.96 16.46
C SER A 140 1.81 3.64 15.46
N GLU A 141 0.57 3.49 15.93
CA GLU A 141 -0.59 3.42 15.06
C GLU A 141 -1.03 4.83 14.63
N PRO A 142 -1.40 5.06 13.36
CA PRO A 142 -2.01 6.32 12.94
C PRO A 142 -3.35 6.52 13.65
N GLU A 143 -3.64 7.74 14.14
CA GLU A 143 -4.87 8.04 14.88
C GLU A 143 -6.16 7.71 14.08
N ASP A 144 -6.11 7.75 12.75
CA ASP A 144 -7.22 7.35 11.86
C ASP A 144 -7.64 5.88 11.99
N CYS A 145 -6.81 5.03 12.61
CA CYS A 145 -7.12 3.63 12.88
C CYS A 145 -7.67 3.40 14.31
N ALA A 146 -7.75 4.44 15.13
CA ALA A 146 -8.33 4.33 16.47
C ALA A 146 -9.84 4.09 16.39
N PRO A 147 -10.41 3.24 17.25
CA PRO A 147 -11.85 3.01 17.27
C PRO A 147 -12.59 4.32 17.60
N VAL A 148 -13.58 4.68 16.77
CA VAL A 148 -14.46 5.81 17.04
C VAL A 148 -15.27 5.50 18.29
N MET A 149 -15.01 6.24 19.38
CA MET A 149 -15.83 6.16 20.58
C MET A 149 -17.24 6.69 20.26
N VAL A 150 -18.22 5.80 20.24
CA VAL A 150 -19.64 6.20 20.18
C VAL A 150 -20.11 6.41 21.61
N GLU A 151 -20.38 7.66 21.99
CA GLU A 151 -21.07 7.96 23.23
C GLU A 151 -22.50 7.40 23.15
N LEU A 152 -22.78 6.37 23.95
CA LEU A 152 -24.12 5.84 24.07
C LEU A 152 -24.98 6.84 24.87
N PRO A 153 -26.20 7.18 24.42
CA PRO A 153 -27.09 8.03 25.18
C PRO A 153 -27.39 7.39 26.54
N GLU A 154 -27.28 8.17 27.60
CA GLU A 154 -27.60 7.74 28.97
C GLU A 154 -29.05 7.22 29.02
N GLY A 155 -29.23 5.91 29.25
CA GLY A 155 -30.56 5.33 29.48
C GLY A 155 -30.88 3.97 28.85
N ILE A 156 -29.92 3.23 28.28
CA ILE A 156 -30.18 1.83 27.89
C ILE A 156 -29.99 0.93 29.12
N GLU A 157 -31.05 0.78 29.91
CA GLU A 157 -31.18 -0.32 30.87
C GLU A 157 -31.19 -1.63 30.07
N THR A 158 -30.16 -2.46 30.25
CA THR A 158 -30.14 -3.82 29.75
C THR A 158 -31.19 -4.64 30.49
N GLY A 159 -32.31 -4.90 29.83
CA GLY A 159 -33.30 -5.89 30.26
C GLY A 159 -32.82 -7.32 30.07
#